data_AF-A0A1X0U8R2-F1
#
_entry.id   AF-A0A1X0U8R2-F1
#
_cell.length_a   1.000
_cell.length_b   1.000
_cell.length_c   1.000
_cell.angle_alpha   90.00
_cell.angle_beta   90.00
_cell.angle_gamma   90.00
#
_symmetry.space_group_name_H-M   'P 1'
#
loop_
_entity.id
_entity.type
_entity.pdbx_description
1 polymer ?
#
loop_
_entity_poly.entity_id
_entity_poly.type
_entity_poly.pdbx_seq_one_letter_code
_entity_poly.pdbx_strand_id
1 'polypeptide(L)'
;MTLHEFGDWSLFALAIVVVAFTLLYLTRSQGGWKYNRVGRVYLVKSMVLSFVLVQISLSVIYQSDYWSRDAVRALLYPAGVIAYLWMMRSLWREQLETRRVKREGRRRP
;
A
#
# COMPACT_ATOMS: atom_id res chain seq x y z
N MET A 1 -18.89 3.32 -25.19
CA MET A 1 -17.93 2.93 -24.15
C MET A 1 -17.59 1.47 -24.37
N THR A 2 -16.35 1.19 -24.75
CA THR A 2 -15.83 -0.18 -24.87
C THR A 2 -15.44 -0.72 -23.49
N LEU A 3 -15.37 -2.05 -23.33
CA LEU A 3 -14.91 -2.69 -22.07
C LEU A 3 -13.51 -2.21 -21.64
N HIS A 4 -12.65 -1.92 -22.62
CA HIS A 4 -11.32 -1.38 -22.38
C HIS A 4 -11.36 0.03 -21.76
N GLU A 5 -12.14 0.95 -22.36
CA GLU A 5 -12.31 2.31 -21.85
C GLU A 5 -12.89 2.34 -20.43
N PHE A 6 -13.83 1.44 -20.13
CA PHE A 6 -14.39 1.32 -18.78
C PHE A 6 -13.33 0.85 -17.76
N GLY A 7 -12.46 -0.07 -18.17
CA GLY A 7 -11.33 -0.53 -17.35
C GLY A 7 -10.36 0.60 -17.03
N ASP A 8 -10.01 1.42 -18.03
CA ASP A 8 -9.09 2.55 -17.89
C ASP A 8 -9.64 3.62 -16.94
N TRP A 9 -10.92 3.98 -17.09
CA TRP A 9 -11.59 4.93 -16.19
C TRP A 9 -11.72 4.39 -14.76
N SER A 10 -12.02 3.10 -14.61
CA SER A 10 -12.09 2.44 -13.30
C SER A 10 -10.73 2.43 -12.61
N LEU A 11 -9.65 2.21 -13.35
CA LEU A 11 -8.28 2.27 -12.84
C LEU A 11 -7.93 3.69 -12.37
N PHE A 12 -8.28 4.71 -13.14
CA PHE A 12 -8.06 6.10 -12.78
C PHE A 12 -8.81 6.49 -11.51
N ALA A 13 -10.09 6.12 -11.41
CA ALA A 13 -10.90 6.32 -10.21
C ALA A 13 -10.30 5.60 -8.99
N LEU A 14 -9.85 4.36 -9.15
CA LEU A 14 -9.19 3.60 -8.08
C LEU A 14 -7.91 4.29 -7.61
N ALA A 15 -7.10 4.81 -8.53
CA ALA A 15 -5.89 5.56 -8.19
C ALA A 15 -6.23 6.78 -7.33
N ILE A 16 -7.24 7.56 -7.70
CA ILE A 16 -7.69 8.73 -6.93
C ILE A 16 -8.14 8.31 -5.52
N VAL A 17 -8.99 7.29 -5.42
CA VAL A 17 -9.51 6.83 -4.12
C VAL A 17 -8.38 6.36 -3.21
N VAL A 18 -7.41 5.61 -3.75
CA VAL A 18 -6.27 5.09 -2.97
C VAL A 18 -5.32 6.21 -2.56
N VAL A 19 -5.06 7.20 -3.42
CA VAL A 19 -4.27 8.38 -3.07
C VAL A 19 -4.97 9.18 -1.97
N ALA A 20 -6.27 9.45 -2.13
CA ALA A 20 -7.06 10.18 -1.13
C ALA A 20 -7.07 9.45 0.21
N PHE A 21 -7.29 8.13 0.20
CA PHE A 21 -7.22 7.30 1.41
C PHE A 21 -5.82 7.36 2.05
N THR A 22 -4.76 7.29 1.25
CA THR A 22 -3.38 7.37 1.75
C THR A 22 -3.09 8.72 2.39
N LEU A 23 -3.52 9.82 1.76
CA LEU A 23 -3.36 11.17 2.31
C LEU A 23 -4.19 11.37 3.58
N LEU A 24 -5.43 10.87 3.62
CA LEU A 24 -6.27 10.90 4.82
C LEU A 24 -5.65 10.07 5.94
N TYR A 25 -5.11 8.89 5.64
CA TYR A 25 -4.44 8.05 6.63
C TYR A 25 -3.15 8.71 7.16
N LEU A 26 -2.37 9.33 6.28
CA LEU A 26 -1.17 10.08 6.62
C LEU A 26 -1.50 11.30 7.51
N THR A 27 -2.49 12.11 7.14
CA THR A 27 -2.79 13.37 7.84
C THR A 27 -3.66 13.17 9.08
N ARG A 28 -4.69 12.32 9.01
CA ARG A 28 -5.70 12.18 10.06
C ARG A 28 -5.39 11.05 11.05
N SER A 29 -4.65 10.03 10.64
CA SER A 29 -4.32 8.87 11.49
C SER A 29 -2.96 8.98 12.18
N GLN A 30 -2.43 10.19 12.41
CA GLN A 30 -1.10 10.42 13.03
C GLN A 30 -0.87 9.65 14.33
N GLY A 31 -1.90 9.50 15.17
CA GLY A 31 -1.84 8.71 16.40
C GLY A 31 -1.65 7.20 16.15
N GLY A 32 -2.15 6.66 15.04
CA GLY A 32 -2.01 5.24 14.69
C GLY A 32 -0.64 4.91 14.10
N TRP A 33 -0.14 5.69 13.13
CA TRP A 33 1.10 5.36 12.43
C TRP A 33 2.39 5.89 13.09
N LYS A 34 2.31 6.92 13.96
CA LYS A 34 3.47 7.30 14.78
C LYS A 34 3.72 6.32 15.91
N TYR A 35 2.66 5.93 16.62
CA TYR A 35 2.78 5.14 17.86
C TYR A 35 2.69 3.63 17.64
N ASN A 36 1.92 3.15 16.66
CA ASN A 36 1.82 1.72 16.38
C ASN A 36 2.70 1.31 15.19
N ARG A 37 3.54 0.29 15.37
CA ARG A 37 4.50 -0.17 14.35
C ARG A 37 3.78 -0.68 13.11
N VAL A 38 2.67 -1.41 13.26
CA VAL A 38 1.86 -1.86 12.13
C VAL A 38 1.15 -0.72 11.40
N GLY A 39 0.75 0.34 12.10
CA GLY A 39 0.19 1.54 11.47
C GLY A 39 1.20 2.20 10.52
N ARG A 40 2.47 2.27 10.92
CA ARG A 40 3.55 2.81 10.08
C ARG A 40 3.81 1.95 8.84
N VAL A 41 3.84 0.63 8.99
CA VAL A 41 4.08 -0.29 7.86
C VAL A 41 2.88 -0.28 6.89
N TYR A 42 1.66 -0.19 7.42
CA TYR A 42 0.45 -0.02 6.61
C TYR A 42 0.48 1.29 5.80
N LEU A 43 0.94 2.38 6.41
CA LEU A 43 1.11 3.66 5.71
C LEU A 43 2.11 3.55 4.54
N VAL A 44 3.28 2.95 4.77
CA VAL A 44 4.31 2.77 3.73
C VAL A 44 3.76 1.93 2.57
N LYS A 45 3.06 0.83 2.87
CA LYS A 45 2.38 0.04 1.83
C LYS A 45 1.38 0.89 1.04
N SER A 46 0.52 1.64 1.72
CA SER A 46 -0.53 2.44 1.06
C SER A 46 0.06 3.52 0.16
N MET A 47 1.15 4.17 0.61
CA MET A 47 1.93 5.07 -0.24
C MET A 47 2.47 4.36 -1.47
N VAL A 48 3.16 3.24 -1.32
CA VAL A 48 3.71 2.51 -2.48
C VAL A 48 2.60 2.08 -3.44
N LEU A 49 1.49 1.57 -2.93
CA LEU A 49 0.33 1.21 -3.74
C LEU A 49 -0.26 2.41 -4.50
N SER A 50 -0.38 3.56 -3.84
CA SER A 50 -0.84 4.79 -4.48
C SER A 50 0.09 5.23 -5.62
N PHE A 51 1.41 5.16 -5.42
CA PHE A 51 2.39 5.51 -6.45
C PHE A 51 2.31 4.54 -7.64
N VAL A 52 2.19 3.23 -7.38
CA VAL A 52 2.01 2.22 -8.43
C VAL A 52 0.75 2.51 -9.24
N LEU A 53 -0.39 2.73 -8.59
CA LEU A 53 -1.65 3.02 -9.27
C LEU A 53 -1.60 4.30 -10.10
N VAL A 54 -1.00 5.37 -9.57
CA VAL A 54 -0.79 6.61 -10.32
C VAL A 54 0.06 6.36 -11.57
N GLN A 55 1.12 5.56 -11.45
CA GLN A 55 1.97 5.22 -12.59
C GLN A 55 1.22 4.42 -13.67
N ILE A 56 0.48 3.38 -13.27
CA ILE A 56 -0.29 2.56 -14.22
C ILE A 56 -1.34 3.44 -14.91
N SER A 57 -2.04 4.30 -14.17
CA SER A 57 -3.01 5.25 -14.72
C SER A 57 -2.38 6.23 -15.71
N LEU A 58 -1.20 6.78 -15.39
CA LEU A 58 -0.46 7.64 -16.33
C LEU A 58 0.00 6.85 -17.57
N SER A 59 0.33 5.57 -17.43
CA SER A 59 0.75 4.72 -18.56
C SER A 59 -0.36 4.44 -19.53
N VAL A 60 -1.57 4.30 -19.02
CA VAL A 60 -2.78 4.11 -19.83
C VAL A 60 -3.13 5.40 -20.57
N ILE A 61 -3.08 6.56 -19.89
CA ILE A 61 -3.46 7.86 -20.47
C ILE A 61 -2.44 8.35 -21.52
N TYR A 62 -1.14 8.28 -21.23
CA TYR A 62 -0.09 8.85 -22.07
C TYR A 62 0.45 7.90 -23.15
N GLN A 63 -0.19 6.74 -23.35
CA GLN A 63 0.17 5.76 -24.38
C GLN A 63 1.69 5.65 -24.64
N SER A 64 2.44 5.20 -23.62
CA SER A 64 3.84 4.77 -23.73
C SER A 64 4.95 5.84 -23.85
N ASP A 65 4.67 7.11 -24.16
CA ASP A 65 5.70 8.07 -24.64
C ASP A 65 6.42 8.93 -23.58
N TYR A 66 6.58 8.45 -22.35
CA TYR A 66 7.38 9.16 -21.34
C TYR A 66 8.65 8.38 -20.95
N TRP A 67 9.80 9.02 -21.18
CA TRP A 67 11.17 8.50 -21.05
C TRP A 67 11.46 7.78 -19.71
N SER A 68 10.76 8.13 -18.64
CA SER A 68 10.97 7.58 -17.30
C SER A 68 10.13 6.33 -16.98
N ARG A 69 9.27 5.85 -17.89
CA ARG A 69 8.32 4.76 -17.61
C ARG A 69 9.00 3.48 -17.12
N ASP A 70 10.03 3.03 -17.83
CA ASP A 70 10.71 1.78 -17.50
C ASP A 70 11.54 1.89 -16.23
N ALA A 71 12.22 3.01 -16.01
CA ALA A 71 12.96 3.27 -14.77
C ALA A 71 12.04 3.29 -13.55
N VAL A 72 10.88 3.97 -13.67
CA VAL A 72 9.93 4.08 -12.56
C VAL A 72 9.23 2.74 -12.31
N ARG A 73 8.87 1.98 -13.35
CA ARG A 73 8.30 0.63 -13.20
C ARG A 73 9.29 -0.34 -12.56
N ALA A 74 10.55 -0.30 -13.01
CA ALA A 74 11.63 -1.12 -12.47
C ALA A 74 11.93 -0.81 -11.00
N LEU A 75 11.59 0.40 -10.51
CA LEU A 75 11.77 0.78 -9.11
C LEU A 75 10.51 0.52 -8.28
N LEU A 76 9.32 0.87 -8.78
CA LEU A 76 8.05 0.73 -8.07
C LEU A 76 7.60 -0.72 -7.87
N TYR A 77 7.80 -1.59 -8.86
CA TYR A 77 7.36 -2.98 -8.74
C TYR A 77 8.14 -3.75 -7.65
N PRO A 78 9.49 -3.75 -7.63
CA PRO A 78 10.22 -4.38 -6.54
C PRO A 78 10.02 -3.62 -5.21
N ALA A 79 9.87 -2.29 -5.22
CA ALA A 79 9.51 -1.56 -4.00
C ALA A 79 8.15 -2.01 -3.43
N GLY A 80 7.16 -2.26 -4.30
CA GLY A 80 5.87 -2.84 -3.95
C GLY A 80 6.00 -4.22 -3.32
N VAL A 81 6.79 -5.10 -3.93
CA VAL A 81 7.07 -6.43 -3.40
C VAL A 81 7.74 -6.34 -2.02
N ILE A 82 8.78 -5.52 -1.87
CA ILE A 82 9.49 -5.32 -0.61
C ILE A 82 8.55 -4.77 0.47
N ALA A 83 7.73 -3.77 0.13
CA ALA A 83 6.76 -3.18 1.06
C ALA A 83 5.73 -4.21 1.54
N TYR A 84 5.20 -5.04 0.65
CA TYR A 84 4.26 -6.10 1.01
C TYR A 84 4.91 -7.21 1.84
N LEU A 85 6.13 -7.64 1.50
CA LEU A 85 6.89 -8.60 2.30
C LEU A 85 7.17 -8.07 3.71
N TRP A 86 7.48 -6.78 3.82
CA TRP A 86 7.71 -6.14 5.11
C TRP A 86 6.44 -6.06 5.95
N MET A 87 5.29 -5.74 5.34
CA MET A 87 3.99 -5.81 6.01
C MET A 87 3.67 -7.22 6.50
N MET A 88 3.86 -8.23 5.65
CA MET A 88 3.63 -9.63 6.01
C MET A 88 4.46 -10.01 7.24
N ARG A 89 5.74 -9.65 7.24
CA ARG A 89 6.64 -9.90 8.37
C ARG A 89 6.21 -9.15 9.64
N SER A 90 5.78 -7.90 9.51
CA SER A 90 5.32 -7.09 10.63
C SER A 90 4.07 -7.70 11.28
N LEU A 91 3.08 -8.07 10.47
CA LEU A 91 1.86 -8.72 10.95
C LEU A 91 2.17 -10.07 11.60
N TRP A 92 3.05 -10.87 10.99
CA TRP A 92 3.44 -12.16 11.54
C TRP A 92 4.07 -12.03 12.93
N ARG A 93 4.90 -11.01 13.16
CA ARG A 93 5.50 -10.74 14.47
C ARG A 93 4.45 -10.32 15.50
N GLU A 94 3.56 -9.38 15.17
CA GLU A 94 2.50 -8.95 16.09
C GLU A 94 1.54 -10.11 16.44
N GLN A 95 1.20 -10.95 15.47
CA GLN A 95 0.37 -12.13 15.71
C GLN A 95 1.07 -13.16 16.61
N LEU A 96 2.38 -13.36 16.43
CA LEU A 96 3.19 -14.23 17.30
C LEU A 96 3.23 -13.73 18.74
N GLU A 97 3.41 -12.43 18.93
CA GLU A 97 3.52 -11.79 20.24
C GLU A 97 2.18 -11.83 20.98
N THR A 98 1.09 -11.53 20.29
CA THR A 98 -0.28 -11.67 20.82
C THR A 98 -0.60 -13.11 21.21
N ARG A 99 -0.15 -14.09 20.42
CA ARG A 99 -0.31 -15.53 20.74
C ARG A 99 0.49 -15.95 21.97
N ARG A 100 1.66 -15.36 22.23
CA ARG A 100 2.47 -15.61 23.43
C ARG A 100 1.81 -15.06 24.69
N VAL A 101 1.39 -13.78 24.66
CA VAL A 101 0.69 -13.14 25.78
C VAL A 101 -0.61 -13.86 26.15
N LYS A 102 -1.41 -14.28 25.15
CA LYS A 102 -2.64 -15.05 25.40
C LYS A 102 -2.39 -16.41 26.04
N ARG A 103 -1.25 -17.06 25.76
CA ARG A 103 -0.86 -18.34 26.38
C ARG A 103 -0.39 -18.15 27.82
N GLU A 104 0.32 -17.07 28.11
CA GLU A 104 0.78 -16.75 29.46
C GLU A 104 -0.36 -16.28 30.38
N GLY A 105 -1.29 -15.46 29.86
CA GLY A 105 -2.50 -15.06 30.59
C GLY A 105 -3.44 -16.23 30.90
N ARG A 106 -3.41 -17.32 30.11
CA ARG A 106 -4.17 -18.55 30.39
C ARG A 106 -3.44 -19.50 31.36
N ARG A 107 -2.15 -19.26 31.64
CA ARG A 107 -1.32 -20.05 32.58
C ARG A 107 -1.23 -19.44 33.97
N ARG A 108 -1.72 -18.21 34.17
CA ARG A 108 -1.91 -17.60 35.49
C ARG A 108 -3.42 -17.63 35.83
N PRO A 109 -3.94 -18.72 36.42
CA PRO A 109 -5.22 -18.67 37.14
C PRO A 109 -5.11 -17.84 38.41
#